data_AF-A0A960VIC3-F1
#
_entry.id   AF-A0A960VIC3-F1
#
_cell.length_a   1.000
_cell.length_b   1.000
_cell.length_c   1.000
_cell.angle_alpha   90.00
_cell.angle_beta   90.00
_cell.angle_gamma   90.00
#
_symmetry.space_group_name_H-M   'P 1'
#
loop_
_entity.id
_entity.type
_entity.pdbx_description
1 polymer ?
#
loop_
_entity_poly.entity_id
_entity_poly.type
_entity_poly.pdbx_seq_one_letter_code
_entity_poly.pdbx_strand_id
1 'polypeptide(L)'
;MNSKLIIPFIVCLMAFSISAGAAQAQTEVQVQYQWTAPTTGSPVDHYVVEHSVNGGAWTQIATTSATTYTLSATVGNSHQIRVAGVDAADRQGTYSASSDPYTPDLGAPGQPGKPIVF
;
A
#
# COMPACT_ATOMS: atom_id res chain seq x y z
N MET A 1 15.93 -32.79 41.50
CA MET A 1 15.58 -31.36 41.60
C MET A 1 15.53 -30.77 40.19
N ASN A 2 14.34 -30.31 39.83
CA ASN A 2 14.02 -29.31 38.80
C ASN A 2 14.21 -29.70 37.32
N SER A 3 13.15 -30.34 36.84
CA SER A 3 12.66 -30.36 35.46
C SER A 3 12.68 -28.96 34.81
N LYS A 4 13.14 -28.90 33.55
CA LYS A 4 12.74 -27.86 32.58
C LYS A 4 12.42 -28.54 31.25
N LEU A 5 11.15 -28.89 31.10
CA LEU A 5 10.47 -29.13 29.82
C LEU A 5 10.26 -27.77 29.10
N ILE A 6 9.90 -27.80 27.80
CA ILE A 6 9.20 -26.76 26.96
C ILE A 6 10.16 -25.93 26.07
N ILE A 7 10.11 -25.85 24.72
CA ILE A 7 9.26 -26.29 23.58
C ILE A 7 10.17 -26.28 22.31
N PRO A 8 10.05 -27.21 21.33
CA PRO A 8 10.73 -27.10 20.04
C PRO A 8 10.03 -26.06 19.14
N PHE A 9 10.68 -24.95 18.82
CA PHE A 9 10.22 -24.04 17.76
C PHE A 9 10.57 -24.61 16.38
N ILE A 10 9.71 -25.49 15.86
CA ILE A 10 9.56 -25.69 14.42
C ILE A 10 8.63 -24.59 13.94
N VAL A 11 9.13 -23.60 13.18
CA VAL A 11 8.28 -22.75 12.32
C VAL A 11 9.00 -22.43 11.01
N CYS A 12 8.46 -23.04 9.95
CA CYS A 12 8.30 -22.59 8.57
C CYS A 12 9.53 -22.20 7.74
N LEU A 13 10.00 -23.18 6.96
CA LEU A 13 10.70 -22.95 5.69
C LEU A 13 9.74 -22.23 4.72
N MET A 14 9.70 -20.89 4.73
CA MET A 14 9.09 -20.15 3.63
C MET A 14 10.16 -19.95 2.56
N ALA A 15 10.21 -20.87 1.61
CA ALA A 15 10.86 -20.64 0.34
C ALA A 15 10.12 -19.49 -0.36
N PHE A 16 10.63 -18.27 -0.27
CA PHE A 16 10.27 -17.21 -1.21
C PHE A 16 10.99 -17.52 -2.53
N SER A 17 10.43 -18.45 -3.29
CA SER A 17 10.78 -18.65 -4.69
C SER A 17 10.37 -17.41 -5.45
N ILE A 18 11.24 -16.41 -5.58
CA ILE A 18 11.06 -15.40 -6.61
C ILE A 18 11.60 -15.98 -7.91
N SER A 19 10.72 -16.58 -8.71
CA SER A 19 10.99 -16.74 -10.13
C SER A 19 11.07 -15.34 -10.71
N ALA A 20 12.29 -14.82 -10.91
CA ALA A 20 12.51 -13.63 -11.71
C ALA A 20 12.17 -13.95 -13.18
N GLY A 21 10.88 -14.02 -13.48
CA GLY A 21 10.39 -13.93 -14.85
C GLY A 21 10.74 -12.54 -15.36
N ALA A 22 11.20 -12.45 -16.62
CA ALA A 22 11.59 -11.21 -17.28
C ALA A 22 10.59 -10.09 -16.95
N ALA A 23 11.08 -8.99 -16.39
CA ALA A 23 10.27 -7.80 -16.13
C ALA A 23 9.75 -7.30 -17.49
N GLN A 24 8.48 -7.60 -17.79
CA GLN A 24 7.80 -6.89 -18.85
C GLN A 24 7.70 -5.44 -18.39
N ALA A 25 8.17 -4.50 -19.21
CA ALA A 25 8.01 -3.08 -18.91
C ALA A 25 6.50 -2.79 -18.90
N GLN A 26 5.90 -2.76 -17.72
CA GLN A 26 4.50 -2.40 -17.54
C GLN A 26 4.40 -0.88 -17.69
N THR A 27 3.37 -0.40 -18.40
CA THR A 27 3.11 1.03 -18.48
C THR A 27 2.55 1.50 -17.14
N GLU A 28 3.12 2.58 -16.60
CA GLU A 28 2.69 3.18 -15.35
C GLU A 28 2.25 4.63 -15.55
N VAL A 29 1.31 5.08 -14.72
CA VAL A 29 0.89 6.47 -14.61
C VAL A 29 1.03 6.95 -13.17
N GLN A 30 1.34 8.23 -13.00
CA GLN A 30 1.46 8.83 -11.66
C GLN A 30 0.09 9.29 -11.18
N VAL A 31 -0.32 8.82 -10.01
CA VAL A 31 -1.60 9.15 -9.38
C VAL A 31 -1.34 9.72 -8.00
N GLN A 32 -1.76 10.95 -7.75
CA GLN A 32 -1.65 11.55 -6.43
C GLN A 32 -2.87 11.19 -5.58
N TYR A 33 -2.59 10.63 -4.41
CA TYR A 33 -3.58 10.42 -3.37
C TYR A 33 -3.36 11.41 -2.22
N GLN A 34 -4.46 11.80 -1.59
CA GLN A 34 -4.50 12.76 -0.50
C GLN A 34 -5.47 12.27 0.57
N TRP A 35 -5.17 12.55 1.83
CA TRP A 35 -6.03 12.20 2.96
C TRP A 35 -6.04 13.29 4.02
N THR A 36 -6.99 13.20 4.96
CA THR A 36 -7.08 14.12 6.10
C THR A 36 -6.50 13.47 7.34
N ALA A 37 -5.71 14.23 8.10
CA ALA A 37 -5.19 13.77 9.38
C ALA A 37 -6.34 13.44 10.36
N PRO A 38 -6.18 12.42 11.22
CA PRO A 38 -7.16 12.15 12.26
C PRO A 38 -7.28 13.32 13.24
N THR A 39 -8.50 13.61 13.68
CA THR A 39 -8.82 14.72 14.61
C THR A 39 -8.86 14.29 16.08
N THR A 40 -8.70 12.99 16.34
CA THR A 40 -8.76 12.39 17.68
C THR A 40 -7.56 11.48 17.90
N GLY A 41 -7.20 11.26 19.17
CA GLY A 41 -6.03 10.48 19.54
C GLY A 41 -4.76 11.31 19.66
N SER A 42 -3.61 10.64 19.62
CA SER A 42 -2.30 11.29 19.66
C SER A 42 -1.98 11.99 18.34
N PRO A 43 -1.22 13.10 18.36
CA PRO A 43 -0.73 13.74 17.14
C PRO A 43 0.04 12.76 16.27
N VAL A 44 -0.22 12.79 14.96
CA VAL A 44 0.48 11.95 14.00
C VAL A 44 1.85 12.55 13.70
N ASP A 45 2.89 11.73 13.83
CA ASP A 45 4.27 12.05 13.45
C ASP A 45 4.53 11.68 11.97
N HIS A 46 4.06 10.50 11.55
CA HIS A 46 4.10 10.05 10.16
C HIS A 46 2.97 9.06 9.84
N TYR A 47 2.81 8.75 8.55
CA TYR A 47 1.82 7.82 8.03
C TYR A 47 2.50 6.61 7.42
N VAL A 48 1.94 5.43 7.66
CA VAL A 48 2.19 4.20 6.89
C VAL A 48 1.20 4.15 5.73
N VAL A 49 1.70 3.99 4.50
CA VAL A 49 0.88 3.84 3.29
C VAL A 49 0.94 2.40 2.82
N GLU A 50 -0.23 1.77 2.74
CA GLU A 50 -0.39 0.46 2.14
C GLU A 50 -1.15 0.53 0.82
N HIS A 51 -0.81 -0.41 -0.06
CA HIS A 51 -1.36 -0.51 -1.39
C HIS A 51 -1.80 -1.94 -1.66
N SER A 52 -2.96 -2.07 -2.31
CA SER A 52 -3.50 -3.33 -2.82
C SER A 52 -3.68 -3.21 -4.33
N VAL A 53 -3.28 -4.27 -5.03
CA VAL A 53 -3.42 -4.41 -6.48
C VAL A 53 -4.46 -5.49 -6.76
N ASN A 54 -5.46 -5.19 -7.58
CA ASN A 54 -6.52 -6.11 -8.00
C ASN A 54 -7.25 -6.80 -6.82
N GLY A 55 -7.42 -6.09 -5.71
CA GLY A 55 -8.04 -6.65 -4.49
C GLY A 55 -7.18 -7.69 -3.78
N GLY A 56 -5.89 -7.76 -4.09
CA GLY A 56 -4.92 -8.63 -3.44
C GLY A 56 -4.54 -8.19 -2.03
N ALA A 57 -3.49 -8.83 -1.49
CA ALA A 57 -2.98 -8.50 -0.17
C ALA A 57 -2.48 -7.05 -0.09
N TRP A 58 -2.73 -6.41 1.05
CA TRP A 58 -2.19 -5.10 1.36
C TRP A 58 -0.68 -5.20 1.62
N THR A 59 0.09 -4.33 0.99
CA THR A 59 1.54 -4.24 1.19
C THR A 59 1.92 -2.82 1.53
N GLN A 60 2.75 -2.63 2.55
CA GLN A 60 3.35 -1.32 2.85
C GLN A 60 4.30 -0.91 1.74
N ILE A 61 4.06 0.27 1.17
CA ILE A 61 4.87 0.80 0.06
C ILE A 61 5.63 2.08 0.45
N ALA A 62 5.21 2.78 1.51
CA ALA A 62 5.87 4.00 1.95
C ALA A 62 5.56 4.35 3.41
N THR A 63 6.43 5.20 3.96
CA THR A 63 6.18 6.01 5.16
C THR A 63 6.38 7.48 4.82
N THR A 64 5.49 8.36 5.25
CA THR A 64 5.55 9.80 4.92
C THR A 64 4.97 10.67 6.03
N SER A 65 5.57 11.83 6.29
CA SER A 65 4.99 12.84 7.19
C SER A 65 3.96 13.75 6.49
N ALA A 66 3.90 13.71 5.15
CA ALA A 66 2.90 14.44 4.38
C ALA A 66 1.56 13.70 4.37
N THR A 67 0.48 14.44 4.12
CA THR A 67 -0.86 13.88 3.92
C THR A 67 -1.17 13.56 2.46
N THR A 68 -0.11 13.36 1.66
CA THR A 68 -0.17 13.07 0.24
C THR A 68 0.86 12.02 -0.14
N TYR A 69 0.55 11.24 -1.19
CA TYR A 69 1.46 10.25 -1.75
C TYR A 69 1.18 10.07 -3.24
N THR A 70 2.24 10.02 -4.06
CA THR A 70 2.11 9.74 -5.50
C THR A 70 2.45 8.29 -5.77
N LEU A 71 1.45 7.54 -6.23
CA LEU A 71 1.59 6.14 -6.63
C LEU A 71 1.98 6.04 -8.11
N SER A 72 2.95 5.18 -8.42
CA SER A 72 3.18 4.69 -9.77
C SER A 72 2.20 3.54 -10.02
N ALA A 73 1.05 3.85 -10.63
CA ALA A 73 -0.04 2.91 -10.85
C ALA A 73 0.12 2.23 -12.21
N THR A 74 0.08 0.90 -12.22
CA THR A 74 0.22 0.11 -13.43
C THR A 74 -1.07 0.11 -14.24
N VAL A 75 -0.99 0.45 -15.52
CA VAL A 75 -2.12 0.43 -16.44
C VAL A 75 -2.77 -0.95 -16.48
N GLY A 76 -4.11 -0.97 -16.44
CA GLY A 76 -4.92 -2.18 -16.51
C GLY A 76 -5.09 -2.93 -15.19
N ASN A 77 -4.40 -2.53 -14.13
CA ASN A 77 -4.60 -3.07 -12.78
C ASN A 77 -5.44 -2.10 -11.94
N SER A 78 -6.28 -2.64 -11.06
CA SER A 78 -6.97 -1.85 -10.04
C SER A 78 -6.05 -1.59 -8.87
N HIS A 79 -5.97 -0.34 -8.45
CA HIS A 79 -5.13 0.14 -7.36
C HIS A 79 -5.99 0.75 -6.26
N GLN A 80 -5.74 0.34 -5.02
CA GLN A 80 -6.34 0.95 -3.83
C GLN A 80 -5.27 1.23 -2.80
N ILE A 81 -5.44 2.30 -2.05
CA ILE A 81 -4.57 2.64 -0.92
C ILE A 81 -5.34 2.71 0.39
N ARG A 82 -4.63 2.53 1.49
CA ARG A 82 -5.08 2.89 2.83
C ARG A 82 -3.90 3.40 3.64
N VAL A 83 -4.19 4.23 4.64
CA VAL A 83 -3.16 4.87 5.46
C VAL A 83 -3.42 4.67 6.94
N ALA A 84 -2.36 4.58 7.75
CA ALA A 84 -2.45 4.59 9.20
C ALA A 84 -1.50 5.65 9.76
N GLY A 85 -1.99 6.47 10.68
CA GLY A 85 -1.14 7.42 11.42
C GLY A 85 -0.33 6.70 12.48
N VAL A 86 0.92 7.13 12.66
CA VAL A 86 1.85 6.68 13.69
C VAL A 86 2.24 7.90 14.52
N ASP A 87 2.20 7.77 15.84
CA ASP A 87 2.60 8.85 16.74
C ASP A 87 4.11 8.86 17.04
N ALA A 88 4.59 9.90 17.73
CA ALA A 88 6.00 10.06 18.08
C ALA A 88 6.56 8.99 19.05
N ALA A 89 5.72 8.08 19.55
CA ALA A 89 6.12 6.93 20.35
C ALA A 89 6.03 5.62 19.55
N ASP A 90 6.01 5.70 18.22
CA ASP A 90 5.92 4.57 17.28
C ASP A 90 4.67 3.70 17.46
N ARG A 91 3.57 4.28 17.98
CA ARG A 91 2.29 3.56 18.08
C ARG A 91 1.46 3.85 16.84
N GLN A 92 1.21 2.80 16.06
CA GLN A 92 0.36 2.86 14.87
C GLN A 92 -1.12 2.76 15.23
N GLY A 93 -1.93 3.67 14.70
CA GLY A 93 -3.38 3.63 14.78
C GLY A 93 -4.01 2.62 13.80
N THR A 94 -5.33 2.55 13.80
CA THR A 94 -6.06 1.75 12.80
C THR A 94 -5.88 2.34 11.40
N TYR A 95 -5.83 1.48 10.39
CA TYR A 95 -5.89 1.92 9.00
C TYR A 95 -7.21 2.65 8.70
N SER A 96 -7.14 3.61 7.79
CA SER A 96 -8.28 4.26 7.18
C SER A 96 -9.16 3.26 6.42
N ALA A 97 -10.36 3.70 6.03
CA ALA A 97 -11.06 3.07 4.93
C ALA A 97 -10.17 3.09 3.67
N SER A 98 -10.31 2.06 2.83
CA SER A 98 -9.62 2.00 1.54
C SER A 98 -10.14 3.08 0.60
N SER A 99 -9.28 3.60 -0.27
CA SER A 99 -9.71 4.45 -1.38
C SER A 99 -10.65 3.69 -2.32
N ASP A 100 -11.40 4.43 -3.14
CA ASP A 100 -12.03 3.87 -4.32
C ASP A 100 -10.97 3.20 -5.23
N PRO A 101 -11.32 2.08 -5.89
CA PRO A 101 -10.43 1.43 -6.83
C PRO A 101 -10.19 2.30 -8.05
N TYR A 102 -8.92 2.54 -8.36
CA TYR A 102 -8.50 3.26 -9.56
C TYR A 102 -7.83 2.30 -10.55
N THR A 103 -8.36 2.21 -11.77
CA THR A 103 -7.78 1.40 -12.85
C THR A 103 -7.38 2.33 -14.01
N PRO A 104 -6.09 2.66 -14.15
CA PRO A 104 -5.64 3.49 -15.25
C PRO A 104 -5.75 2.73 -16.57
N ASP A 105 -6.26 3.43 -17.59
CA ASP A 105 -6.37 2.97 -18.96
C ASP A 105 -5.70 3.99 -19.89
N LEU A 106 -4.97 3.51 -20.90
CA LEU A 106 -4.32 4.36 -21.90
C LEU A 106 -5.31 4.86 -22.97
N GLY A 107 -6.53 4.32 -22.96
CA GLY A 107 -7.53 4.56 -23.99
C GLY A 107 -7.17 3.88 -25.31
N ALA A 108 -8.09 3.92 -26.27
CA ALA A 108 -7.81 3.47 -27.62
C ALA A 108 -6.76 4.38 -28.28
N PRO A 109 -5.79 3.86 -29.07
CA PRO A 109 -4.86 4.68 -29.82
C PRO A 109 -5.61 5.68 -30.71
N GLY A 110 -5.40 6.98 -30.48
CA GLY A 110 -6.00 8.06 -31.29
C GLY A 110 -7.19 8.80 -30.68
N GLN A 111 -7.55 8.58 -29.41
CA GLN A 111 -8.59 9.39 -28.75
C GLN A 111 -7.99 10.51 -27.87
N PRO A 112 -8.31 11.80 -28.12
CA PRO A 112 -7.91 12.91 -27.25
C PRO A 112 -8.49 12.77 -25.85
N GLY A 113 -7.65 13.09 -24.85
CA GLY A 113 -7.83 12.97 -23.40
C GLY A 113 -9.27 12.91 -22.89
N LYS A 114 -9.64 11.76 -22.33
CA LYS A 114 -10.77 11.70 -21.41
C LYS A 114 -10.42 12.50 -20.14
N PRO A 115 -11.25 13.47 -19.71
CA PRO A 115 -11.00 14.20 -18.47
C PRO A 115 -11.07 13.25 -17.28
N ILE A 116 -10.07 13.29 -16.40
CA ILE A 116 -10.15 12.72 -15.06
C ILE A 116 -10.98 13.69 -14.20
N VAL A 117 -12.14 13.24 -13.74
CA VAL A 117 -12.99 13.99 -12.78
C VAL A 117 -12.51 13.62 -11.37
N PHE A 118 -12.27 14.65 -10.55
CA PHE A 118 -11.89 14.55 -9.13
C PHE A 118 -13.06 14.10 -8.26
#